data_AF-A0A7K2MXU3-F1
#
_entry.id   AF-A0A7K2MXU3-F1
#
_cell.length_a   1.000
_cell.length_b   1.000
_cell.length_c   1.000
_cell.angle_alpha   90.00
_cell.angle_beta   90.00
_cell.angle_gamma   90.00
#
_symmetry.space_group_name_H-M   'P 1'
#
loop_
_entity.id
_entity.type
_entity.pdbx_description
1 polymer ?
#
loop_
_entity_poly.entity_id
_entity_poly.type
_entity_poly.pdbx_seq_one_letter_code
_entity_poly.pdbx_strand_id
1 'polypeptide(L)'
;MSDPSTPANAAQQKIDTSVPHSARIWNYWLGGKDNYPVDEQAGDAYTAVFPGIVTVARSSRAFLRRNITHLVAEAGIRQFLDIGTGLPTADNTHEVAQRIA
;
A
#
# COMPACT_ATOMS: atom_id res chain seq x y z
N MET A 1 -12.54 -39.22 16.18
CA MET A 1 -11.09 -39.03 15.98
C MET A 1 -10.90 -37.64 15.43
N SER A 2 -10.39 -36.72 16.26
CA SER A 2 -10.16 -35.33 15.89
C SER A 2 -8.80 -35.26 15.19
N ASP A 3 -8.77 -34.73 13.97
CA ASP A 3 -7.54 -34.57 13.19
C ASP A 3 -6.60 -33.56 13.88
N PRO A 4 -5.38 -33.95 14.28
CA PRO A 4 -4.43 -33.07 14.96
C PRO A 4 -3.76 -32.06 14.01
N SER A 5 -4.11 -32.04 12.72
CA SER A 5 -3.51 -31.15 11.72
C SER A 5 -4.23 -29.82 11.50
N THR A 6 -5.25 -29.49 12.31
CA THR A 6 -5.86 -28.15 12.26
C THR A 6 -4.95 -27.17 12.99
N PRO A 7 -4.19 -26.28 12.32
CA PRO A 7 -3.45 -25.25 13.03
C PRO A 7 -4.45 -24.41 13.83
N ALA A 8 -4.16 -24.29 15.11
CA ALA A 8 -4.94 -23.48 16.04
C ALA A 8 -5.08 -22.06 15.49
N ASN A 9 -6.33 -21.67 15.23
CA ASN A 9 -6.82 -20.32 15.22
C ASN A 9 -5.95 -19.27 14.49
N ALA A 10 -5.95 -19.30 13.15
CA ALA A 10 -5.56 -18.15 12.33
C ALA A 10 -6.53 -16.94 12.47
N ALA A 11 -7.52 -17.02 13.37
CA ALA A 11 -8.39 -15.90 13.67
C ALA A 11 -7.67 -14.88 14.57
N GLN A 12 -7.47 -13.68 13.99
CA GLN A 12 -7.14 -12.43 14.68
C GLN A 12 -5.77 -12.39 15.38
N GLN A 13 -4.69 -12.42 14.60
CA GLN A 13 -3.56 -11.57 15.00
C GLN A 13 -4.05 -10.11 14.93
N LYS A 14 -4.24 -9.50 16.10
CA LYS A 14 -4.57 -8.06 16.18
C LYS A 14 -3.45 -7.27 15.51
N ILE A 15 -3.81 -6.24 14.76
CA ILE A 15 -2.84 -5.30 14.21
C ILE A 15 -2.10 -4.67 15.39
N ASP A 16 -0.78 -4.79 15.41
CA ASP A 16 0.05 -4.07 16.37
C ASP A 16 0.09 -2.58 15.99
N THR A 17 -0.56 -1.76 16.82
CA THR A 17 -0.66 -0.32 16.64
C THR A 17 0.37 0.45 17.47
N SER A 18 1.29 -0.26 18.13
CA SER A 18 2.36 0.33 18.96
C SER A 18 3.71 0.43 18.24
N VAL A 19 3.86 -0.25 17.10
CA VAL A 19 5.07 -0.25 16.28
C VAL A 19 4.75 0.34 14.90
N PRO A 20 5.53 1.29 14.37
CA PRO A 20 5.29 1.85 13.05
C PRO A 20 5.46 0.81 11.92
N HIS A 21 4.67 0.94 10.85
CA HIS A 21 4.74 0.06 9.67
C HIS A 21 4.84 0.88 8.39
N SER A 22 5.74 0.50 7.48
CA SER A 22 6.03 1.24 6.24
C SER A 22 4.80 1.55 5.39
N ALA A 23 3.91 0.57 5.18
CA ALA A 23 2.69 0.77 4.42
C ALA A 23 1.73 1.81 5.04
N ARG A 24 1.69 1.92 6.38
CA ARG A 24 0.88 2.89 7.13
C ARG A 24 1.49 4.28 7.06
N ILE A 25 2.82 4.39 7.19
CA ILE A 25 3.55 5.65 6.99
C ILE A 25 3.34 6.18 5.56
N TRP A 26 3.40 5.29 4.56
CA TRP A 26 3.13 5.66 3.18
C TRP A 26 1.69 6.14 2.97
N ASN A 27 0.72 5.46 3.61
CA ASN A 27 -0.67 5.90 3.62
C ASN A 27 -0.82 7.29 4.24
N TYR A 28 -0.15 7.58 5.36
CA TYR A 28 -0.12 8.90 6.00
C TYR A 28 0.42 9.99 5.06
N TRP A 29 1.57 9.79 4.40
CA TRP A 29 2.12 10.78 3.46
C TRP A 29 1.23 11.02 2.23
N LEU A 30 0.42 10.04 1.84
CA LEU A 30 -0.58 10.18 0.79
C LEU A 30 -1.88 10.86 1.26
N GLY A 31 -1.99 11.22 2.55
CA GLY A 31 -3.20 11.81 3.13
C GLY A 31 -4.30 10.79 3.42
N GLY A 32 -3.96 9.50 3.49
CA GLY A 32 -4.87 8.44 3.91
C GLY A 32 -5.09 8.42 5.43
N LYS A 33 -6.07 7.62 5.86
CA LYS A 33 -6.50 7.49 7.26
C LYS A 33 -6.21 6.13 7.88
N ASP A 34 -5.63 5.22 7.11
CA ASP A 34 -5.34 3.85 7.53
C ASP A 34 -3.92 3.79 8.11
N ASN A 35 -3.73 4.55 9.18
CA ASN A 35 -2.49 4.71 9.92
C ASN A 35 -2.83 4.98 11.40
N TYR A 36 -1.85 4.78 12.28
CA TYR A 36 -1.97 5.03 13.72
C TYR A 36 -0.99 6.12 14.15
N PRO A 37 -1.14 6.71 15.36
CA PRO A 37 -0.26 7.78 15.83
C PRO A 37 1.24 7.45 15.80
N VAL A 38 1.62 6.18 15.96
CA VAL A 38 3.02 5.74 15.86
C VAL A 38 3.56 5.81 14.42
N ASP A 39 2.71 5.62 13.41
CA ASP A 39 3.07 5.76 12.01
C ASP A 39 3.16 7.25 11.63
N GLU A 40 2.26 8.09 12.14
CA GLU A 40 2.29 9.55 11.97
C GLU A 40 3.58 10.14 12.56
N GLN A 41 3.92 9.82 13.81
CA GLN A 41 5.17 10.26 14.44
C GLN A 41 6.40 9.83 13.65
N ALA A 42 6.44 8.58 13.18
CA ALA A 42 7.54 8.11 12.35
C ALA A 42 7.59 8.88 11.02
N GLY A 43 6.45 9.10 10.38
CA GLY A 43 6.32 9.87 9.15
C GLY A 43 6.77 11.33 9.28
N ASP A 44 6.45 11.97 10.40
CA ASP A 44 6.88 13.33 10.72
C ASP A 44 8.38 13.40 10.98
N ALA A 45 8.94 12.43 11.72
CA ALA A 45 10.38 12.34 11.95
C ALA A 45 11.16 12.17 10.62
N TYR A 46 10.66 11.34 9.70
CA TYR A 46 11.23 11.22 8.35
C TYR A 46 11.14 12.54 7.58
N THR A 47 9.99 13.20 7.62
CA THR A 47 9.76 14.46 6.89
C THR A 47 10.65 15.60 7.43
N ALA A 48 10.95 15.60 8.73
CA ALA A 48 11.89 16.56 9.33
C ALA A 48 13.32 16.40 8.80
N VAL A 49 13.75 15.17 8.51
CA VAL A 49 15.08 14.87 7.93
C VAL A 49 15.09 15.06 6.41
N PHE A 50 14.02 14.63 5.74
CA PHE A 50 13.87 14.74 4.29
C PHE A 50 12.47 15.27 3.91
N PRO A 51 12.31 16.60 3.84
CA PRO A 51 11.02 17.22 3.50
C PRO A 51 10.44 16.79 2.14
N GLY A 52 11.30 16.34 1.22
CA GLY A 52 10.89 15.88 -0.11
C GLY A 52 10.13 14.55 -0.13
N ILE A 53 10.09 13.79 0.97
CA ILE A 53 9.52 12.44 0.99
C ILE A 53 8.02 12.40 0.62
N VAL A 54 7.26 13.40 1.04
CA VAL A 54 5.82 13.51 0.74
C VAL A 54 5.60 13.70 -0.76
N THR A 55 6.44 14.51 -1.41
CA THR A 55 6.42 14.69 -2.87
C THR A 55 6.77 13.38 -3.56
N VAL A 56 7.80 12.67 -3.09
CA VAL A 56 8.19 11.35 -3.64
C VAL A 56 7.04 10.35 -3.54
N ALA A 57 6.35 10.26 -2.40
CA ALA A 57 5.22 9.35 -2.22
C ALA A 57 4.10 9.62 -3.24
N ARG A 58 3.71 10.89 -3.42
CA ARG A 58 2.68 11.31 -4.39
C ARG A 58 3.12 11.06 -5.82
N SER A 59 4.37 11.41 -6.17
CA SER A 59 4.93 11.19 -7.50
C SER A 59 5.03 9.71 -7.86
N SER A 60 5.39 8.86 -6.90
CA SER A 60 5.42 7.41 -7.06
C SER A 60 4.02 6.85 -7.35
N ARG A 61 2.98 7.30 -6.64
CA ARG A 61 1.59 6.89 -6.94
C ARG A 61 1.15 7.33 -8.33
N ALA A 62 1.47 8.56 -8.72
CA ALA A 62 1.19 9.06 -10.06
C ALA A 62 1.95 8.25 -11.14
N PHE A 63 3.18 7.83 -10.86
CA PHE A 63 3.97 6.98 -11.75
C PHE A 63 3.34 5.60 -11.92
N LEU A 64 2.94 4.95 -10.82
CA LEU A 64 2.22 3.66 -10.87
C LEU A 64 1.01 3.75 -11.81
N ARG A 65 0.15 4.78 -11.63
CA ARG A 65 -1.03 4.95 -12.48
C ARG A 65 -0.67 5.07 -13.95
N ARG A 66 0.30 5.92 -14.31
CA ARG A 66 0.75 6.08 -15.71
C ARG A 66 1.31 4.77 -16.29
N ASN A 67 2.09 4.03 -15.50
CA ASN A 67 2.68 2.78 -15.93
C ASN A 67 1.62 1.71 -16.21
N ILE A 68 0.68 1.51 -15.29
CA ILE A 68 -0.41 0.54 -15.50
C ILE A 68 -1.28 0.95 -16.68
N THR A 69 -1.61 2.25 -16.84
CA THR A 69 -2.33 2.74 -18.02
C THR A 69 -1.61 2.38 -19.32
N HIS A 70 -0.32 2.65 -19.42
CA HIS A 70 0.48 2.32 -20.61
C HIS A 70 0.53 0.80 -20.87
N LEU A 71 0.79 0.00 -19.83
CA LEU A 71 0.88 -1.46 -19.95
C LEU A 71 -0.42 -2.08 -20.47
N VAL A 72 -1.58 -1.55 -20.06
CA VAL A 72 -2.88 -2.04 -20.53
C VAL A 72 -3.23 -1.50 -21.90
N ALA A 73 -3.16 -0.17 -22.09
CA ALA A 73 -3.65 0.50 -23.29
C ALA A 73 -2.75 0.28 -24.52
N GLU A 74 -1.44 0.29 -24.33
CA GLU A 74 -0.46 0.26 -25.42
C GLU A 74 0.24 -1.10 -25.53
N ALA A 75 0.65 -1.68 -24.41
CA ALA A 75 1.39 -2.95 -24.42
C ALA A 75 0.50 -4.21 -24.39
N GLY A 76 -0.82 -4.06 -24.25
CA GLY A 76 -1.76 -5.19 -24.29
C GLY A 76 -1.70 -6.15 -23.09
N ILE A 77 -1.06 -5.76 -21.97
CA ILE A 77 -0.96 -6.60 -20.77
C ILE A 77 -2.31 -6.69 -20.08
N ARG A 78 -2.68 -7.91 -19.62
CA ARG A 78 -3.96 -8.19 -18.97
C ARG A 78 -3.85 -8.94 -17.64
N GLN A 79 -2.64 -9.33 -17.25
CA GLN A 79 -2.39 -10.00 -15.97
C GLN A 79 -1.30 -9.23 -15.22
N PHE A 80 -1.54 -8.98 -13.93
CA PHE A 80 -0.64 -8.23 -13.06
C PHE A 80 -0.41 -9.02 -11.78
N LEU A 81 0.84 -9.08 -11.35
CA LEU A 81 1.25 -9.51 -10.02
C LEU A 81 1.85 -8.30 -9.31
N ASP A 82 1.12 -7.77 -8.35
CA ASP A 82 1.54 -6.61 -7.56
C ASP A 82 2.07 -7.08 -6.19
N ILE A 83 3.37 -6.90 -5.96
CA ILE A 83 4.07 -7.35 -4.75
C ILE A 83 4.38 -6.13 -3.88
N GLY A 84 3.81 -6.09 -2.69
CA GLY A 84 3.90 -4.92 -1.83
C GLY A 84 2.94 -3.81 -2.25
N THR A 85 1.68 -4.18 -2.52
CA THR A 85 0.59 -3.29 -2.98
C THR A 85 0.36 -2.08 -2.06
N GLY A 86 0.84 -2.15 -0.82
CA GLY A 86 0.55 -1.18 0.23
C GLY A 86 -0.89 -1.32 0.75
N LEU A 87 -1.33 -0.30 1.48
CA LEU A 87 -2.71 -0.19 1.94
C LEU A 87 -3.62 0.35 0.84
N PRO A 88 -4.94 0.03 0.89
CA PRO A 88 -5.91 0.56 -0.04
C PRO A 88 -5.80 2.07 -0.18
N THR A 89 -5.55 2.53 -1.40
CA THR A 89 -5.42 3.94 -1.76
C THR A 89 -6.13 4.15 -3.09
N ALA A 90 -6.52 5.37 -3.43
CA ALA A 90 -7.19 5.63 -4.70
C ALA A 90 -6.33 5.18 -5.89
N ASP A 91 -6.93 4.53 -6.88
CA ASP A 91 -6.28 4.01 -8.09
C ASP A 91 -5.33 2.83 -7.84
N ASN A 92 -5.80 1.78 -7.17
CA ASN A 92 -5.03 0.54 -7.03
C ASN A 92 -4.77 -0.11 -8.40
N THR A 93 -3.72 -0.92 -8.51
CA THR A 93 -3.27 -1.54 -9.78
C THR A 93 -4.42 -2.18 -10.55
N HIS A 94 -5.26 -2.99 -9.88
CA HIS A 94 -6.41 -3.64 -10.51
C HIS A 94 -7.48 -2.64 -10.94
N GLU A 95 -7.78 -1.60 -10.14
CA GLU A 95 -8.75 -0.56 -10.48
C GLU A 95 -8.33 0.26 -11.71
N VAL A 96 -7.03 0.56 -11.84
CA VAL A 96 -6.49 1.22 -13.03
C VAL A 96 -6.58 0.30 -14.24
N ALA A 97 -6.16 -0.96 -14.09
CA ALA A 97 -6.15 -1.90 -15.20
C ALA A 97 -7.57 -2.21 -15.72
N GLN A 98 -8.50 -2.52 -14.81
CA GLN A 98 -9.88 -2.90 -15.15
C GLN A 98 -10.69 -1.77 -15.78
N ARG A 99 -10.36 -0.50 -15.52
CA ARG A 99 -11.03 0.63 -16.17
C ARG A 99 -10.70 0.76 -17.66
N ILE A 100 -9.59 0.16 -18.10
CA ILE A 100 -9.05 0.32 -19.47
C ILE A 100 -9.20 -0.97 -20.26
N ALA A 101 -9.04 -2.13 -19.61
CA ALA A 101 -8.95 -3.45 -20.21
C ALA A 101 -10.25 -3.97 -20.83
#